data_AF-A0A7S5BY96-F1
#
_entry.id   AF-A0A7S5BY96-F1
#
_cell.length_a   1.000
_cell.length_b   1.000
_cell.length_c   1.000
_cell.angle_alpha   90.00
_cell.angle_beta   90.00
_cell.angle_gamma   90.00
#
_symmetry.space_group_name_H-M   'P 1'
#
loop_
_entity.id
_entity.type
_entity.pdbx_description
1 polymer ?
#
loop_
_entity_poly.entity_id
_entity_poly.type
_entity_poly.pdbx_seq_one_letter_code
_entity_poly.pdbx_strand_id
1 'polypeptide(L)'
;QVTLNESGPALVKPTQTLTLTCTFSGVSLTTIGLRVSWIRQPPGKALEWLARIDWDDDKFYSTSLKTRLTISKDTSKNQVVLTMTNMDPADTATYYCARSGYSDAFDIWGQGRLVTVSS
;
A
#
# COMPACT_ATOMS: atom_id res chain seq x y z
N GLN A 1 -14.12 -14.26 -7.08
CA GLN A 1 -14.26 -13.11 -6.16
C GLN A 1 -12.93 -12.39 -6.11
N VAL A 2 -12.92 -11.05 -6.05
CA VAL A 2 -11.67 -10.27 -5.98
C VAL A 2 -11.20 -10.20 -4.54
N THR A 3 -9.93 -10.48 -4.27
CA THR A 3 -9.34 -10.39 -2.93
C THR A 3 -7.98 -9.70 -2.96
N LEU A 4 -7.67 -8.97 -1.90
CA LEU A 4 -6.40 -8.29 -1.68
C LEU A 4 -5.78 -8.86 -0.40
N ASN A 5 -4.51 -9.28 -0.49
CA ASN A 5 -3.80 -9.85 0.66
C ASN A 5 -2.44 -9.17 0.85
N GLU A 6 -2.29 -8.46 1.96
CA GLU A 6 -1.06 -7.79 2.36
C GLU A 6 -0.08 -8.73 3.08
N SER A 7 1.20 -8.60 2.75
CA SER A 7 2.30 -9.35 3.35
C SER A 7 3.52 -8.46 3.49
N GLY A 8 4.44 -8.85 4.38
CA GLY A 8 5.64 -8.10 4.70
C GLY A 8 6.03 -8.26 6.16
N PRO A 9 7.07 -7.56 6.65
CA PRO A 9 7.49 -7.66 8.04
C PRO A 9 6.39 -7.14 8.99
N ALA A 10 6.32 -7.71 10.20
CA ALA A 10 5.46 -7.19 11.27
C ALA A 10 6.20 -6.17 12.16
N LEU A 11 7.53 -6.26 12.17
CA LEU A 11 8.41 -5.45 12.99
C LEU A 11 9.56 -4.94 12.13
N VAL A 12 9.83 -3.64 12.20
CA VAL A 12 10.93 -2.97 11.50
C VAL A 12 11.62 -2.05 12.50
N LYS A 13 12.95 -1.91 12.42
CA LYS A 13 13.66 -0.97 13.29
C LYS A 13 13.63 0.45 12.71
N PRO A 14 13.80 1.49 13.55
CA PRO A 14 14.02 2.85 13.05
C PRO A 14 15.15 2.89 12.01
N THR A 15 15.06 3.82 11.06
CA THR A 15 15.96 4.04 9.90
C THR A 15 16.02 2.92 8.86
N GLN A 16 15.43 1.74 9.12
CA GLN A 16 15.33 0.68 8.13
C GLN A 16 14.30 1.00 7.04
N THR A 17 14.29 0.16 6.01
CA THR A 17 13.31 0.20 4.92
C THR A 17 12.23 -0.85 5.16
N LEU A 18 10.97 -0.44 5.10
CA LEU A 18 9.81 -1.31 5.05
C LEU A 18 9.49 -1.65 3.59
N THR A 19 9.24 -2.93 3.31
CA THR A 19 8.68 -3.39 2.03
C THR A 19 7.42 -4.21 2.30
N LEU A 20 6.28 -3.74 1.79
CA LEU A 20 5.00 -4.43 1.85
C LEU A 20 4.54 -4.83 0.45
N THR A 21 3.91 -6.00 0.36
CA THR A 21 3.39 -6.55 -0.89
C THR A 21 1.91 -6.84 -0.75
N CYS A 22 1.11 -6.30 -1.66
CA CYS A 22 -0.30 -6.62 -1.82
C CYS A 22 -0.49 -7.54 -3.01
N THR A 23 -0.99 -8.76 -2.77
CA THR A 23 -1.28 -9.73 -3.83
C THR A 23 -2.76 -9.70 -4.19
N PHE A 24 -3.06 -9.56 -5.48
CA PHE A 24 -4.42 -9.51 -6.00
C PHE A 24 -4.85 -10.88 -6.54
N SER A 25 -6.10 -11.25 -6.28
CA SER A 25 -6.75 -12.40 -6.93
C SER A 25 -8.06 -11.97 -7.58
N GLY A 26 -8.47 -12.68 -8.64
CA GLY A 26 -9.77 -12.46 -9.31
C GLY A 26 -9.87 -11.26 -10.24
N VAL A 27 -8.82 -10.42 -10.36
CA VAL A 27 -8.72 -9.31 -11.32
C VAL A 27 -7.25 -9.08 -11.70
N SER A 28 -6.99 -8.62 -12.93
CA SER A 28 -5.65 -8.24 -13.39
C SER A 28 -5.35 -6.78 -13.05
N LEU A 29 -4.13 -6.49 -12.59
CA LEU A 29 -3.66 -5.11 -12.40
C LEU A 29 -3.57 -4.29 -13.70
N THR A 30 -3.67 -4.93 -14.87
CA THR A 30 -3.71 -4.27 -16.19
C THR A 30 -5.13 -3.93 -16.65
N THR A 31 -6.16 -4.26 -15.89
CA THR A 31 -7.55 -3.90 -16.23
C THR A 31 -7.70 -2.38 -16.30
N ILE A 32 -8.17 -1.87 -17.45
CA ILE A 32 -8.31 -0.44 -17.70
C ILE A 32 -9.17 0.22 -16.60
N GLY A 33 -8.68 1.36 -16.09
CA GLY A 33 -9.34 2.12 -15.03
C GLY A 33 -9.17 1.55 -13.62
N LEU A 34 -8.47 0.42 -13.45
CA LEU A 34 -8.13 -0.11 -12.14
C LEU A 34 -7.01 0.73 -11.51
N ARG A 35 -7.18 1.04 -10.24
CA ARG A 35 -6.16 1.73 -9.45
C ARG A 35 -6.00 1.06 -8.10
N VAL A 36 -4.77 1.04 -7.61
CA VAL A 36 -4.45 0.46 -6.31
C VAL A 36 -3.79 1.51 -5.44
N SER A 37 -4.33 1.71 -4.24
CA SER A 37 -3.77 2.61 -3.24
C SER A 37 -3.24 1.84 -2.04
N TRP A 38 -2.13 2.33 -1.50
CA TRP A 38 -1.68 2.02 -0.15
C TRP A 38 -2.15 3.11 0.80
N ILE A 39 -2.73 2.70 1.92
CA ILE A 39 -3.32 3.55 2.96
C ILE A 39 -2.82 3.01 4.29
N ARG A 40 -2.54 3.86 5.26
CA ARG A 40 -2.21 3.42 6.62
C ARG A 40 -3.14 4.00 7.65
N GLN A 41 -3.29 3.30 8.77
CA GLN A 41 -4.00 3.78 9.93
C GLN A 41 -3.12 3.66 11.17
N PRO A 42 -2.54 4.77 11.67
CA PRO A 42 -1.87 4.77 12.96
C PRO A 42 -2.88 4.48 14.10
N PRO A 43 -2.45 3.87 15.22
CA PRO A 43 -3.33 3.61 16.35
C PRO A 43 -4.04 4.88 16.84
N GLY A 44 -5.37 4.83 16.93
CA GLY A 44 -6.20 5.95 17.39
C GLY A 44 -6.30 7.13 16.41
N LYS A 45 -5.85 6.99 15.16
CA LYS A 45 -5.92 8.03 14.14
C LYS A 45 -6.79 7.64 12.94
N ALA A 46 -7.12 8.64 12.14
CA ALA A 46 -7.81 8.47 10.86
C ALA A 46 -6.90 7.77 9.82
N LEU A 47 -7.50 7.34 8.72
CA LEU A 47 -6.79 6.77 7.58
C LEU A 47 -5.95 7.85 6.87
N GLU A 48 -4.71 7.50 6.52
CA GLU A 48 -3.77 8.32 5.78
C GLU A 48 -3.45 7.64 4.45
N TRP A 49 -3.82 8.27 3.33
CA TRP A 49 -3.44 7.80 2.01
C TRP A 49 -1.94 8.01 1.76
N LEU A 50 -1.24 6.99 1.25
CA LEU A 50 0.22 7.02 1.07
C LEU A 50 0.63 7.17 -0.38
N ALA A 51 0.16 6.27 -1.24
CA ALA A 51 0.53 6.21 -2.65
C ALA A 51 -0.55 5.48 -3.45
N ARG A 52 -0.61 5.75 -4.76
CA ARG A 52 -1.46 5.05 -5.73
C ARG A 52 -0.66 4.71 -6.97
N ILE A 53 -0.97 3.55 -7.55
CA ILE A 53 -0.51 3.15 -8.87
C ILE A 53 -1.70 2.77 -9.73
N ASP A 54 -1.73 3.29 -10.95
CA ASP A 54 -2.82 3.11 -11.90
C ASP A 54 -2.49 1.97 -12.89
N TRP A 55 -3.51 1.48 -13.60
CA TRP A 55 -3.42 0.38 -14.55
C TRP A 55 -2.38 0.59 -15.66
N ASP A 56 -2.11 1.86 -16.01
CA ASP A 56 -1.14 2.35 -17.00
C ASP A 56 0.23 2.72 -16.39
N ASP A 57 0.48 2.32 -15.14
CA ASP A 57 1.73 2.54 -14.39
C ASP A 57 1.99 3.98 -13.89
N ASP A 58 1.01 4.87 -14.00
CA ASP A 58 1.06 6.20 -13.37
C ASP A 58 1.09 6.08 -11.84
N LYS A 59 1.96 6.88 -11.21
CA LYS A 59 2.25 6.79 -9.77
C LYS A 59 1.99 8.13 -9.10
N PHE A 60 1.26 8.07 -7.99
CA PHE A 60 0.92 9.22 -7.17
C PHE A 60 1.35 8.97 -5.73
N TYR A 61 1.78 10.02 -5.04
CA TYR A 61 2.32 9.94 -3.69
C TYR A 61 1.73 11.04 -2.82
N SER A 62 1.52 10.74 -1.54
CA SER A 62 1.17 11.71 -0.51
C SER A 62 2.28 12.74 -0.36
N THR A 63 1.91 14.01 -0.28
CA THR A 63 2.88 15.11 -0.20
C THR A 63 3.74 15.05 1.06
N SER A 64 3.16 14.62 2.18
CA SER A 64 3.83 14.50 3.48
C SER A 64 4.97 13.49 3.51
N LEU A 65 4.89 12.43 2.70
CA LEU A 65 5.82 11.29 2.74
C LEU A 65 6.50 11.01 1.40
N LYS A 66 6.29 11.86 0.39
CA LYS A 66 6.73 11.66 -0.99
C LYS A 66 8.20 11.26 -1.13
N THR A 67 9.09 11.81 -0.31
CA THR A 67 10.53 11.54 -0.39
C THR A 67 10.94 10.17 0.14
N ARG A 68 10.07 9.50 0.91
CA ARG A 68 10.33 8.19 1.53
C ARG A 68 9.59 7.05 0.85
N LEU A 69 8.59 7.34 0.02
CA LEU A 69 7.70 6.34 -0.57
C LEU A 69 8.08 5.99 -2.01
N THR A 70 8.04 4.70 -2.30
CA THR A 70 8.09 4.15 -3.66
C THR A 70 6.96 3.13 -3.82
N ILE A 71 6.19 3.23 -4.90
CA ILE A 71 5.17 2.24 -5.26
C ILE A 71 5.51 1.61 -6.60
N SER A 72 5.33 0.30 -6.71
CA SER A 72 5.54 -0.46 -7.95
C SER A 72 4.51 -1.57 -8.10
N LYS A 73 4.40 -2.09 -9.33
CA LYS A 73 3.47 -3.12 -9.75
C LYS A 73 4.25 -4.21 -10.49
N ASP A 74 4.00 -5.47 -10.15
CA ASP A 74 4.45 -6.65 -10.88
C ASP A 74 3.21 -7.35 -11.45
N THR A 75 2.94 -7.13 -12.72
CA THR A 75 1.76 -7.69 -13.41
C THR A 75 1.88 -9.19 -13.62
N SER A 76 3.10 -9.76 -13.66
CA SER A 76 3.32 -11.20 -13.82
C SER A 76 2.90 -11.98 -12.58
N LYS A 77 3.04 -11.37 -11.40
CA LYS A 77 2.65 -11.94 -10.11
C LYS A 77 1.35 -11.36 -9.56
N ASN A 78 0.79 -10.39 -10.26
CA ASN A 78 -0.39 -9.64 -9.84
C ASN A 78 -0.22 -9.00 -8.45
N GLN A 79 0.92 -8.32 -8.26
CA GLN A 79 1.33 -7.74 -6.99
C GLN A 79 1.57 -6.23 -7.09
N VAL A 80 1.23 -5.50 -6.03
CA VAL A 80 1.58 -4.09 -5.83
C VAL A 80 2.45 -3.98 -4.59
N VAL A 81 3.61 -3.36 -4.74
CA VAL A 81 4.63 -3.26 -3.69
C VAL A 81 4.74 -1.81 -3.23
N LEU A 82 4.73 -1.61 -1.92
CA LEU A 82 5.07 -0.35 -1.27
C LEU A 82 6.44 -0.50 -0.59
N THR A 83 7.35 0.40 -0.90
CA THR A 83 8.60 0.57 -0.18
C THR A 83 8.59 1.91 0.53
N MET A 84 8.94 1.90 1.81
CA MET A 84 9.03 3.09 2.65
C MET A 84 10.38 3.12 3.35
N THR A 85 11.22 4.12 3.05
CA THR A 85 12.57 4.26 3.61
C THR A 85 12.57 5.10 4.88
N ASN A 86 13.66 5.03 5.64
CA ASN A 86 13.87 5.81 6.86
C ASN A 86 12.68 5.70 7.83
N MET A 87 12.29 4.47 8.18
CA MET A 87 11.16 4.22 9.07
C MET A 87 11.34 4.90 10.43
N ASP A 88 10.26 5.46 10.96
CA ASP A 88 10.19 6.14 12.25
C ASP A 88 9.13 5.48 13.16
N PRO A 89 9.26 5.50 14.49
CA PRO A 89 8.21 5.02 15.40
C PRO A 89 6.80 5.53 15.09
N ALA A 90 6.65 6.78 14.61
CA ALA A 90 5.39 7.37 14.19
C ALA A 90 4.78 6.73 12.94
N ASP A 91 5.55 5.93 12.20
CA ASP A 91 5.06 5.15 11.05
C ASP A 91 4.40 3.82 11.49
N THR A 92 4.40 3.48 12.79
CA THR A 92 3.64 2.34 13.31
C THR A 92 2.16 2.48 12.97
N ALA A 93 1.64 1.55 12.19
CA ALA A 93 0.28 1.59 11.67
C ALA A 93 -0.16 0.23 11.13
N THR A 94 -1.47 0.07 10.92
CA THR A 94 -1.98 -0.96 10.03
C THR A 94 -1.98 -0.43 8.60
N TYR A 95 -1.32 -1.13 7.69
CA TYR A 95 -1.19 -0.77 6.29
C TYR A 95 -2.15 -1.59 5.44
N TYR A 96 -2.98 -0.91 4.68
CA TYR A 96 -4.02 -1.48 3.83
C TYR A 96 -3.71 -1.22 2.36
N CYS A 97 -4.03 -2.22 1.56
CA CYS A 97 -4.15 -2.13 0.14
C CYS A 97 -5.63 -1.98 -0.22
N ALA A 98 -5.96 -1.00 -1.05
CA ALA A 98 -7.32 -0.73 -1.49
C ALA A 98 -7.40 -0.58 -3.00
N ARG A 99 -8.39 -1.21 -3.62
CA ARG A 99 -8.73 -1.03 -5.03
C ARG A 99 -9.71 0.12 -5.16
N SER A 100 -9.56 0.90 -6.23
CA SER A 100 -10.62 1.78 -6.75
C SER A 100 -10.82 1.55 -8.25
N GLY A 101 -12.05 1.74 -8.71
CA GLY A 101 -12.42 1.74 -10.13
C GLY A 101 -12.70 3.15 -10.65
N TYR A 102 -13.53 3.25 -11.69
CA TYR A 102 -13.87 4.53 -12.35
C TYR A 102 -14.58 5.56 -11.46
N SER A 103 -15.21 5.15 -10.36
CA SER A 103 -15.94 6.05 -9.46
C SER A 103 -15.08 6.71 -8.39
N ASP A 104 -13.75 6.53 -8.43
CA ASP A 104 -12.76 6.97 -7.43
C ASP A 104 -12.97 6.45 -6.00
N ALA A 105 -14.09 5.77 -5.71
CA ALA A 105 -14.37 5.15 -4.44
C ALA A 105 -13.56 3.86 -4.26
N PHE A 106 -13.04 3.65 -3.04
CA PHE A 106 -12.44 2.38 -2.66
C PHE A 106 -13.52 1.32 -2.44
N ASP A 107 -13.62 0.35 -3.35
CA ASP A 107 -14.66 -0.66 -3.35
C ASP A 107 -14.21 -1.98 -2.70
N ILE A 108 -12.90 -2.27 -2.69
CA ILE A 108 -12.33 -3.50 -2.13
C ILE A 108 -11.08 -3.17 -1.34
N TRP A 109 -10.99 -3.73 -0.14
CA TRP A 109 -9.87 -3.57 0.79
C TRP A 109 -9.27 -4.93 1.15
N GLY A 110 -7.96 -4.95 1.38
CA GLY A 110 -7.32 -6.07 2.07
C GLY A 110 -7.56 -6.01 3.58
N GLN A 111 -7.16 -7.08 4.27
CA GLN A 111 -7.33 -7.18 5.73
C GLN A 111 -6.38 -6.26 6.49
N GLY A 112 -5.32 -5.82 5.82
CA GLY A 112 -4.30 -4.95 6.38
C GLY A 112 -3.16 -5.70 7.07
N ARG A 113 -2.01 -5.06 7.12
CA ARG A 113 -0.79 -5.55 7.76
C ARG A 113 -0.38 -4.59 8.86
N LEU A 114 -0.47 -5.02 10.12
CA LEU A 114 0.12 -4.28 11.23
C LEU A 114 1.64 -4.31 11.12
N VAL A 115 2.24 -3.12 11.08
CA VAL A 115 3.69 -2.93 11.15
C VAL A 115 4.00 -2.09 12.38
N THR A 116 4.86 -2.63 13.23
CA THR A 116 5.40 -1.92 14.40
C THR A 116 6.81 -1.46 14.10
N VAL A 117 7.12 -0.21 14.44
CA VAL A 117 8.48 0.34 14.34
C VAL A 117 9.06 0.53 15.74
N SER A 118 9.95 -0.37 16.14
CA SER A 118 10.59 -0.32 17.45
C SER A 118 11.99 -0.95 17.43
N SER A 119 12.83 -0.58 18.40
CA SER A 119 14.21 -1.04 18.56
C SER A 119 14.34 -2.44 19.13
#